data_AF-A0A7V5H2Q5-F1
#
_entry.id   AF-A0A7V5H2Q5-F1
#
_cell.length_a   1.000
_cell.length_b   1.000
_cell.length_c   1.000
_cell.angle_alpha   90.00
_cell.angle_beta   90.00
_cell.angle_gamma   90.00
#
_symmetry.space_group_name_H-M   'P 1'
#
loop_
_entity.id
_entity.type
_entity.pdbx_description
1 polymer ?
#
loop_
_entity_poly.entity_id
_entity_poly.type
_entity_poly.pdbx_seq_one_letter_code
_entity_poly.pdbx_strand_id
1 'polypeptide(L)'
;MEALAQEAKNSKYLKISLEQVQELLDNCQLLVEHDTMVSDKIRLFLCGETYLVQEKTDKDDFLLRAFETELQARQFIMERMKIYEDMWDGCGCKVYYYD
;
A
#
# COMPACT_ATOMS: atom_id res chain seq x y z
N MET A 1 -14.42 -7.02 -10.36
CA MET A 1 -13.21 -7.33 -9.55
C MET A 1 -12.12 -8.04 -10.36
N GLU A 2 -12.40 -9.15 -11.05
CA GLU A 2 -11.37 -9.85 -11.85
C GLU A 2 -10.71 -8.98 -12.93
N ALA A 3 -11.47 -8.13 -13.62
CA ALA A 3 -10.92 -7.22 -14.64
C ALA A 3 -9.89 -6.22 -14.05
N LEU A 4 -10.16 -5.69 -12.86
CA LEU A 4 -9.30 -4.74 -12.15
C LEU A 4 -8.00 -5.40 -11.69
N ALA A 5 -8.09 -6.64 -11.19
CA ALA A 5 -6.91 -7.45 -10.84
C ALA A 5 -6.08 -7.80 -12.08
N GLN A 6 -6.72 -8.09 -13.22
CA GLN A 6 -6.04 -8.41 -14.48
C GLN A 6 -5.31 -7.19 -15.06
N GLU A 7 -5.94 -6.01 -15.03
CA GLU A 7 -5.30 -4.75 -15.45
C GLU A 7 -4.12 -4.39 -14.55
N ALA A 8 -4.26 -4.59 -13.23
CA ALA A 8 -3.17 -4.39 -12.28
C ALA A 8 -2.01 -5.40 -12.45
N LYS A 9 -2.25 -6.61 -12.98
CA LYS A 9 -1.19 -7.57 -13.33
C LYS A 9 -0.40 -7.13 -14.57
N ASN A 10 -1.05 -6.47 -15.51
CA ASN A 10 -0.42 -6.03 -16.77
C ASN A 10 0.31 -4.68 -16.65
N SER A 11 0.14 -3.98 -15.54
CA SER A 11 0.70 -2.64 -15.31
C SER A 11 1.52 -2.60 -14.03
N LYS A 12 2.56 -1.74 -13.97
CA LYS A 12 3.36 -1.58 -12.74
C LYS A 12 2.50 -1.06 -11.57
N TYR A 13 1.47 -0.27 -11.87
CA TYR A 13 0.43 0.17 -10.95
C TYR A 13 -0.79 0.62 -11.76
N LEU A 14 -1.97 0.55 -11.15
CA LEU A 14 -3.21 1.09 -11.68
C LEU A 14 -3.69 2.23 -10.78
N LYS A 15 -4.08 3.36 -11.36
CA LYS A 15 -4.72 4.43 -10.59
C LYS A 15 -6.20 4.10 -10.42
N ILE A 16 -6.69 4.10 -9.20
CA ILE A 16 -8.08 3.78 -8.85
C ILE A 16 -8.77 4.94 -8.14
N SER A 17 -10.10 4.98 -8.19
CA SER A 17 -10.92 5.95 -7.46
C SER A 17 -11.21 5.49 -6.03
N LEU A 18 -11.69 6.41 -5.19
CA LEU A 18 -12.15 6.08 -3.84
C LEU A 18 -13.29 5.05 -3.85
N GLU A 19 -14.20 5.14 -4.83
CA GLU A 19 -15.30 4.18 -5.01
C GLU A 19 -14.74 2.76 -5.26
N GLN A 20 -13.71 2.63 -6.09
CA GLN A 20 -13.04 1.35 -6.35
C GLN A 20 -12.28 0.82 -5.12
N VAL A 21 -11.76 1.71 -4.27
CA VAL A 21 -11.19 1.32 -2.96
C VAL A 21 -12.29 0.77 -2.05
N GLN A 22 -13.46 1.40 -2.03
CA GLN A 22 -14.59 0.89 -1.24
C GLN A 22 -15.06 -0.47 -1.78
N GLU A 23 -15.13 -0.64 -3.10
CA GLU A 23 -15.43 -1.94 -3.70
C GLU A 23 -14.41 -3.02 -3.30
N LEU A 24 -13.12 -2.69 -3.19
CA LEU A 24 -12.09 -3.62 -2.69
C LEU A 24 -12.33 -3.99 -1.22
N LEU A 25 -12.71 -3.04 -0.37
CA LEU A 25 -13.03 -3.28 1.03
C LEU A 25 -14.28 -4.16 1.20
N ASP A 26 -15.26 -4.00 0.32
CA ASP A 26 -16.54 -4.72 0.40
C ASP A 26 -16.45 -6.13 -0.23
N ASN A 27 -15.63 -6.31 -1.26
CA ASN A 27 -15.59 -7.55 -2.06
C ASN A 27 -14.31 -8.39 -1.87
N CYS A 28 -13.30 -7.88 -1.17
CA CYS A 28 -12.05 -8.62 -0.94
C CYS A 28 -11.71 -8.73 0.54
N GLN A 29 -10.92 -9.76 0.86
CA GLN A 29 -10.44 -9.95 2.20
C GLN A 29 -9.27 -9.00 2.48
N LEU A 30 -9.46 -8.08 3.43
CA LEU A 30 -8.36 -7.28 3.98
C LEU A 30 -7.47 -8.19 4.84
N LEU A 31 -6.20 -8.35 4.45
CA LEU A 31 -5.22 -9.13 5.19
C LEU A 31 -4.41 -8.27 6.15
N VAL A 32 -4.03 -7.06 5.72
CA VAL A 32 -3.17 -6.16 6.48
C VAL A 32 -3.56 -4.72 6.18
N GLU A 33 -3.58 -3.88 7.20
CA GLU A 33 -3.69 -2.43 7.09
C GLU A 33 -2.58 -1.79 7.94
N HIS A 34 -1.82 -0.89 7.34
CA HIS A 34 -0.84 -0.07 8.04
C HIS A 34 -1.14 1.40 7.79
N ASP A 35 -1.07 2.20 8.85
CA ASP A 35 -1.08 3.65 8.74
C ASP A 35 0.32 4.13 8.37
N THR A 36 0.47 4.82 7.24
CA THR A 36 1.78 5.32 6.82
C THR A 36 2.16 6.62 7.53
N MET A 37 1.25 7.26 8.27
CA MET A 37 1.42 8.56 8.93
C MET A 37 1.84 9.72 8.02
N VAL A 38 1.99 9.48 6.71
CA VAL A 38 2.52 10.43 5.71
C VAL A 38 1.55 10.61 4.55
N SER A 39 0.97 9.51 4.04
CA SER A 39 0.05 9.54 2.89
C SER A 39 -1.11 8.59 3.09
N ASP A 40 -1.70 8.58 4.29
CA ASP A 40 -2.85 7.73 4.67
C ASP A 40 -2.46 6.24 4.78
N LYS A 41 -3.39 5.32 4.59
CA LYS A 41 -3.16 3.88 4.83
C LYS A 41 -2.64 3.14 3.60
N ILE A 42 -1.76 2.18 3.83
CA ILE A 42 -1.40 1.12 2.87
C ILE A 42 -2.10 -0.18 3.30
N ARG A 43 -2.77 -0.83 2.35
CA ARG A 43 -3.62 -2.00 2.59
C ARG A 43 -3.24 -3.15 1.69
N LEU A 44 -3.26 -4.35 2.24
CA LEU A 44 -3.12 -5.61 1.51
C LEU A 44 -4.46 -6.33 1.47
N PHE A 45 -4.93 -6.62 0.27
CA PHE A 45 -6.15 -7.37 0.00
C PHE A 45 -5.85 -8.71 -0.66
N LEU A 46 -6.68 -9.69 -0.38
CA LEU A 46 -6.78 -10.94 -1.14
C LEU A 46 -8.12 -10.95 -1.87
N CYS A 47 -8.06 -10.90 -3.19
CA CYS A 47 -9.22 -10.97 -4.08
C CYS A 47 -9.14 -12.27 -4.88
N GLY A 48 -9.92 -13.29 -4.49
CA GLY A 48 -9.79 -14.63 -5.06
C GLY A 48 -8.41 -15.21 -4.74
N GLU A 49 -7.57 -15.37 -5.77
CA GLU A 49 -6.19 -15.87 -5.65
C GLU A 49 -5.13 -14.78 -5.86
N THR A 50 -5.53 -13.52 -6.04
CA THR A 50 -4.60 -12.42 -6.33
C THR A 50 -4.44 -11.52 -5.12
N TYR A 51 -3.17 -11.21 -4.79
CA TYR A 51 -2.83 -10.24 -3.75
C TYR A 51 -2.77 -8.85 -4.35
N LEU A 52 -3.50 -7.91 -3.74
CA LEU A 52 -3.55 -6.52 -4.19
C LEU A 52 -3.08 -5.60 -3.07
N VAL A 53 -2.11 -4.75 -3.36
CA VAL A 53 -1.69 -3.68 -2.45
C VAL A 53 -2.29 -2.38 -2.95
N GLN A 54 -3.06 -1.73 -2.08
CA GLN A 54 -3.55 -0.37 -2.28
C GLN A 54 -2.68 0.58 -1.47
N GLU A 55 -2.08 1.57 -2.13
CA GLU A 55 -1.40 2.69 -1.51
C GLU A 55 -2.10 4.00 -1.88
N LYS A 56 -1.98 5.02 -1.04
CA LYS A 56 -2.40 6.37 -1.38
C LYS A 56 -1.15 7.24 -1.50
N THR A 57 -1.13 8.08 -2.52
CA THR A 57 0.01 8.95 -2.82
C THR A 57 -0.13 10.30 -2.12
N ASP A 58 0.97 11.04 -2.08
CA ASP A 58 1.04 12.45 -1.64
C ASP A 58 0.16 13.39 -2.48
N LYS A 59 -0.22 12.98 -3.69
CA LYS A 59 -1.12 13.70 -4.60
C LYS A 59 -2.59 13.30 -4.45
N ASP A 60 -2.95 12.62 -3.37
CA ASP A 60 -4.31 12.16 -3.07
C ASP A 60 -4.84 11.08 -4.04
N ASP A 61 -3.97 10.54 -4.90
CA ASP A 61 -4.32 9.45 -5.82
C ASP A 61 -4.19 8.09 -5.14
N PHE A 62 -5.16 7.21 -5.36
CA PHE A 62 -5.09 5.80 -4.94
C PHE A 62 -4.45 4.96 -6.04
N LEU A 63 -3.46 4.15 -5.66
CA LEU A 63 -2.79 3.21 -6.55
C LEU A 63 -3.04 1.78 -6.10
N LEU A 64 -3.19 0.90 -7.07
CA LEU A 64 -3.37 -0.53 -6.89
C LEU A 64 -2.26 -1.29 -7.60
N ARG A 65 -1.66 -2.26 -6.91
CA ARG A 65 -0.62 -3.15 -7.46
C ARG A 65 -1.00 -4.59 -7.20
N ALA A 66 -0.84 -5.44 -8.22
CA ALA A 66 -1.06 -6.87 -8.07
C ALA A 66 0.25 -7.62 -7.83
N PHE A 67 0.17 -8.66 -7.02
CA PHE A 67 1.26 -9.57 -6.69
C PHE A 67 0.78 -11.01 -6.82
N GLU A 68 1.70 -11.89 -7.20
CA GLU A 68 1.43 -13.33 -7.34
C GLU A 68 1.43 -14.03 -5.99
N THR A 69 2.17 -13.50 -5.00
CA THR A 69 2.31 -14.11 -3.69
C THR A 69 2.18 -13.09 -2.56
N GLU A 70 1.71 -13.56 -1.41
CA GLU A 70 1.63 -12.77 -0.18
C GLU A 70 2.99 -12.22 0.24
N LEU A 71 4.05 -13.03 0.09
CA LEU A 71 5.40 -12.64 0.48
C LEU A 71 5.90 -11.44 -0.31
N GLN A 72 5.70 -11.43 -1.63
CA GLN A 72 6.07 -10.28 -2.48
C GLN A 72 5.30 -9.02 -2.09
N ALA A 73 3.99 -9.16 -1.82
CA ALA A 73 3.16 -8.04 -1.41
C ALA A 73 3.59 -7.46 -0.05
N ARG A 74 3.93 -8.33 0.92
CA ARG A 74 4.45 -7.93 2.23
C ARG A 74 5.82 -7.27 2.12
N GLN A 75 6.73 -7.81 1.31
CA GLN A 75 8.04 -7.21 1.06
C GLN A 75 7.90 -5.79 0.49
N PHE A 76 7.01 -5.60 -0.49
CA PHE A 76 6.73 -4.28 -1.04
C PHE A 76 6.25 -3.29 0.03
N ILE A 77 5.31 -3.70 0.90
CA ILE A 77 4.82 -2.85 1.99
C ILE A 77 5.96 -2.49 2.95
N MET A 78 6.80 -3.45 3.33
CA MET A 78 7.94 -3.21 4.23
C MET A 78 8.95 -2.24 3.61
N GLU A 79 9.29 -2.40 2.33
CA GLU A 79 10.18 -1.48 1.61
C GLU A 79 9.59 -0.07 1.57
N ARG A 80 8.27 0.06 1.38
CA ARG A 80 7.58 1.35 1.38
C ARG A 80 7.61 2.02 2.75
N MET A 81 7.33 1.27 3.81
CA MET A 81 7.39 1.76 5.18
C MET A 81 8.80 2.19 5.56
N LYS A 82 9.82 1.43 5.15
CA LYS A 82 11.22 1.80 5.35
C LYS A 82 11.57 3.13 4.66
N ILE A 83 11.08 3.38 3.45
CA ILE A 83 11.27 4.68 2.78
C ILE A 83 10.66 5.83 3.61
N TYR A 84 9.49 5.62 4.21
CA TYR A 84 8.88 6.62 5.09
C TYR A 84 9.67 6.81 6.40
N GLU A 85 10.15 5.72 7.01
CA GLU A 85 11.04 5.78 8.18
C GLU A 85 12.34 6.52 7.86
N ASP A 86 13.02 6.17 6.77
CA ASP A 86 14.27 6.81 6.33
C ASP A 86 14.04 8.31 5.98
N MET A 87 12.86 8.67 5.49
CA MET A 87 12.47 10.07 5.24
C MET A 87 12.35 10.87 6.55
N TRP A 88 11.88 10.23 7.62
CA TRP A 88 11.80 10.82 8.94
C TRP A 88 13.17 10.83 9.63
N ASP A 89 13.99 9.80 9.43
CA ASP A 89 15.36 9.68 9.96
C ASP A 89 16.36 10.60 9.21
N GLY A 90 15.98 11.10 8.03
CA GLY A 90 16.74 12.06 7.23
C GLY A 90 16.79 13.49 7.78
N CYS A 91 16.00 13.83 8.81
CA CYS A 91 16.14 15.09 9.55
C CYS A 91 16.80 14.81 10.90
N GLY A 92 18.13 14.64 10.88
CA GLY A 92 18.92 14.41 12.08
C GLY A 92 18.83 15.56 13.08
N CYS A 93 17.86 15.49 14.00
CA CYS A 93 17.93 16.19 15.27
C CYS A 93 18.49 15.21 16.31
N LYS A 94 19.78 15.38 16.62
CA LYS A 94 20.44 14.71 17.74
C LYS A 94 19.81 15.22 19.05
N VAL A 95 18.83 14.50 19.58
CA VAL A 95 18.24 14.79 20.88
C VAL A 95 19.17 14.20 21.95
N TYR A 96 19.86 15.07 22.67
CA TYR A 96 20.55 14.67 23.90
C TYR A 96 19.52 14.59 25.02
N TYR A 97 19.27 13.38 25.49
CA TYR A 97 18.63 13.17 26.78
C TYR A 97 19.67 13.49 27.86
N TYR A 98 19.41 14.49 28.69
CA TYR A 98 20.13 14.68 29.95
C TYR A 98 19.42 13.81 31.00
N ASP A 99 20.18 12.88 31.59
CA ASP A 99 19.83 12.18 32.84
C ASP A 99 19.89 13.14 34.04
#